data_AF-A0A0R2Q9U7-F1
#
_entry.id   AF-A0A0R2Q9U7-F1
#
_cell.length_a   1.000
_cell.length_b   1.000
_cell.length_c   1.000
_cell.angle_alpha   90.00
_cell.angle_beta   90.00
_cell.angle_gamma   90.00
#
_symmetry.space_group_name_H-M   'P 1'
#
loop_
_entity.id
_entity.type
_entity.pdbx_description
1 polymer ?
#
loop_
_entity_poly.entity_id
_entity_poly.type
_entity_poly.pdbx_seq_one_letter_code
_entity_poly.pdbx_strand_id
1 'polypeptide(L)'
;MSDTYIPGTCNLGKAEVRSRQVVALVGFVISLILAIGLIAASAPQASGLTLFAPLIIFSVGFIQSRKKFCLAYGLAGTFNLGKLGQISKVANPEDKPADRKTALLILAQATALALGITGAFTLLLL
;
A
#
# COMPACT_ATOMS: atom_id res chain seq x y z
N MET A 1 11.39 -7.31 14.99
CA MET A 1 11.38 -7.07 13.52
C MET A 1 12.19 -8.20 12.91
N SER A 2 11.92 -8.66 11.67
CA SER A 2 12.88 -9.59 11.05
C SER A 2 14.10 -8.78 10.62
N ASP A 3 15.28 -9.21 11.07
CA ASP A 3 16.54 -8.61 10.64
C ASP A 3 17.10 -9.33 9.40
N THR A 4 16.39 -10.33 8.91
CA THR A 4 16.73 -11.15 7.74
C THR A 4 15.61 -11.12 6.71
N TYR A 5 16.00 -11.19 5.44
CA TYR A 5 15.08 -11.32 4.31
C TYR A 5 14.45 -12.72 4.33
N ILE A 6 13.15 -12.79 4.09
CA ILE A 6 12.40 -14.05 4.03
C ILE A 6 11.56 -14.03 2.74
N PRO A 7 11.83 -14.94 1.78
CA PRO A 7 11.11 -15.00 0.52
C PRO A 7 9.59 -15.01 0.71
N GLY A 8 8.89 -14.16 -0.05
CA GLY A 8 7.45 -14.01 -0.02
C GLY A 8 6.85 -13.52 1.31
N THR A 9 7.68 -13.21 2.32
CA THR A 9 7.22 -12.95 3.69
C THR A 9 7.71 -11.61 4.22
N CYS A 10 9.01 -11.29 4.08
CA CYS A 10 9.57 -10.06 4.61
C CYS A 10 10.73 -9.54 3.74
N ASN A 11 10.56 -8.34 3.18
CA ASN A 11 11.61 -7.65 2.41
C ASN A 11 11.81 -6.18 2.87
N LEU A 12 11.22 -5.80 4.01
CA LEU A 12 11.34 -4.46 4.62
C LEU A 12 11.90 -4.51 6.04
N GLY A 13 12.92 -3.68 6.29
CA GLY A 13 13.45 -3.34 7.60
C GLY A 13 12.61 -2.28 8.31
N LYS A 14 12.99 -1.98 9.55
CA LYS A 14 12.20 -1.11 10.45
C LYS A 14 11.98 0.29 9.87
N ALA A 15 13.03 0.88 9.26
CA ALA A 15 12.96 2.22 8.66
C ALA A 15 12.00 2.26 7.47
N GLU A 16 12.06 1.26 6.59
CA GLU A 16 11.16 1.15 5.44
C GLU A 16 9.70 0.93 5.86
N VAL A 17 9.44 0.07 6.85
CA VAL A 17 8.08 -0.10 7.38
C VAL A 17 7.54 1.20 7.96
N ARG A 18 8.37 1.97 8.68
CA ARG A 18 7.98 3.28 9.20
C ARG A 18 7.64 4.25 8.06
N SER A 19 8.38 4.23 6.97
CA SER A 19 8.05 5.00 5.77
C SER A 19 6.69 4.61 5.19
N ARG A 20 6.37 3.31 5.07
CA ARG A 20 5.04 2.87 4.60
C ARG A 20 3.90 3.26 5.54
N GLN A 21 4.14 3.30 6.86
CA GLN A 21 3.16 3.83 7.82
C GLN A 21 2.90 5.32 7.62
N VAL A 22 3.94 6.12 7.35
CA VAL A 22 3.79 7.56 7.06
C VAL A 22 3.01 7.75 5.76
N VAL A 23 3.33 7.01 4.70
CA VAL A 23 2.58 7.05 3.44
C VAL A 23 1.11 6.69 3.66
N ALA A 24 0.84 5.64 4.46
CA ALA A 24 -0.53 5.27 4.81
C ALA A 24 -1.25 6.42 5.53
N LEU A 25 -0.63 7.01 6.54
CA LEU A 25 -1.20 8.12 7.30
C LEU A 25 -1.52 9.33 6.41
N VAL A 26 -0.60 9.71 5.53
CA VAL A 26 -0.81 10.83 4.60
C VAL A 26 -1.98 10.55 3.66
N GLY A 27 -2.02 9.35 3.05
CA GLY A 27 -3.14 8.95 2.19
C GLY A 27 -4.48 8.94 2.93
N PHE A 28 -4.49 8.50 4.18
CA PHE A 28 -5.69 8.50 5.04
C PHE A 28 -6.19 9.92 5.32
N VAL A 29 -5.30 10.83 5.74
CA VAL A 29 -5.65 12.22 6.04
C VAL A 29 -6.18 12.94 4.81
N ILE A 30 -5.53 12.77 3.64
CA ILE A 30 -6.01 13.36 2.38
C ILE A 30 -7.38 12.81 2.00
N SER A 31 -7.58 11.48 2.14
CA SER A 31 -8.87 10.84 1.85
C SER A 31 -9.97 11.40 2.75
N LEU A 32 -9.69 11.60 4.04
CA LEU A 32 -10.65 12.14 5.01
C LEU A 32 -11.06 13.58 4.66
N ILE A 33 -10.07 14.44 4.38
CA ILE A 33 -10.32 15.85 4.00
C ILE A 33 -11.18 15.91 2.73
N LEU A 34 -10.83 15.12 1.71
CA LEU A 34 -11.55 15.09 0.45
C LEU A 34 -12.99 14.55 0.65
N ALA A 35 -13.17 13.50 1.45
CA ALA A 35 -14.48 12.94 1.74
C ALA A 35 -15.39 13.95 2.44
N ILE A 36 -14.88 14.67 3.45
CA ILE A 36 -15.62 15.72 4.14
C ILE A 36 -16.01 16.84 3.17
N GLY A 37 -15.08 17.27 2.32
CA GLY A 37 -15.33 18.32 1.32
C GLY A 37 -16.42 17.94 0.31
N LEU A 38 -16.40 16.69 -0.18
CA LEU A 38 -17.41 16.19 -1.11
C LEU A 38 -18.80 16.13 -0.48
N ILE A 39 -18.90 15.70 0.79
CA ILE A 39 -20.17 15.68 1.53
C ILE A 39 -20.67 17.12 1.75
N ALA A 40 -19.80 18.02 2.21
CA ALA A 40 -20.16 19.40 2.50
C ALA A 40 -20.61 20.18 1.25
N ALA A 41 -20.10 19.81 0.08
CA ALA A 41 -20.47 20.40 -1.20
C ALA A 41 -21.72 19.75 -1.85
N SER A 42 -22.34 18.74 -1.19
CA SER A 42 -23.42 17.94 -1.78
C SER A 42 -23.05 17.42 -3.18
N ALA A 43 -21.80 16.96 -3.32
CA ALA A 43 -21.25 16.57 -4.60
C ALA A 43 -22.04 15.37 -5.20
N PRO A 44 -22.22 15.32 -6.52
CA PRO A 44 -22.89 14.20 -7.16
C PRO A 44 -22.05 12.92 -7.01
N GLN A 45 -22.71 11.76 -7.04
CA GLN A 45 -22.09 10.44 -6.88
C GLN A 45 -20.85 10.23 -7.77
N ALA A 46 -20.87 10.72 -9.01
CA ALA A 46 -19.76 10.61 -9.95
C ALA A 46 -18.43 11.19 -9.40
N SER A 47 -18.51 12.17 -8.50
CA SER A 47 -17.34 12.78 -7.86
C SER A 47 -16.63 11.86 -6.88
N GLY A 48 -17.28 10.80 -6.37
CA GLY A 48 -16.68 9.89 -5.40
C GLY A 48 -15.48 9.09 -5.95
N LEU A 49 -15.37 8.93 -7.27
CA LEU A 49 -14.19 8.31 -7.90
C LEU A 49 -12.88 9.06 -7.60
N THR A 50 -12.95 10.36 -7.30
CA THR A 50 -11.77 11.17 -6.92
C THR A 50 -11.12 10.69 -5.63
N LEU A 51 -11.86 10.02 -4.74
CA LEU A 51 -11.33 9.43 -3.51
C LEU A 51 -10.43 8.22 -3.76
N PHE A 52 -10.54 7.58 -4.92
CA PHE A 52 -9.75 6.37 -5.19
C PHE A 52 -8.25 6.63 -5.11
N ALA A 53 -7.78 7.78 -5.61
CA ALA A 53 -6.36 8.11 -5.66
C ALA A 53 -5.70 8.21 -4.25
N PRO A 54 -6.21 9.01 -3.29
CA PRO A 54 -5.64 9.01 -1.94
C PRO A 54 -5.92 7.68 -1.19
N LEU A 55 -7.02 6.98 -1.48
CA LEU A 55 -7.34 5.69 -0.86
C LEU A 55 -6.40 4.56 -1.31
N ILE A 56 -5.95 4.53 -2.56
CA ILE A 56 -4.98 3.53 -3.01
C ILE A 56 -3.61 3.79 -2.39
N ILE A 57 -3.20 5.06 -2.21
CA ILE A 57 -1.97 5.44 -1.48
C ILE A 57 -2.04 4.93 -0.04
N PHE A 58 -3.16 5.20 0.66
CA PHE A 58 -3.42 4.68 1.99
C PHE A 58 -3.32 3.14 2.02
N SER A 59 -4.07 2.47 1.14
CA SER A 59 -4.23 1.02 1.14
C SER A 59 -2.90 0.30 0.90
N VAL A 60 -2.10 0.80 -0.06
CA VAL A 60 -0.77 0.26 -0.36
C VAL A 60 0.16 0.41 0.85
N GLY A 61 0.26 1.61 1.43
CA GLY A 61 1.10 1.86 2.60
C GLY A 61 0.68 1.00 3.81
N PHE A 62 -0.62 0.92 4.06
CA PHE A 62 -1.21 0.15 5.14
C PHE A 62 -0.87 -1.34 5.02
N ILE A 63 -1.18 -1.97 3.88
CA ILE A 63 -0.96 -3.41 3.68
C ILE A 63 0.52 -3.75 3.66
N GLN A 64 1.36 -2.97 2.95
CA GLN A 64 2.80 -3.21 2.92
C GLN A 64 3.44 -3.10 4.31
N SER A 65 3.02 -2.12 5.13
CA SER A 65 3.55 -1.96 6.49
C SER A 65 3.15 -3.11 7.42
N ARG A 66 1.91 -3.62 7.30
CA ARG A 66 1.41 -4.75 8.09
C ARG A 66 2.09 -6.07 7.71
N LYS A 67 2.27 -6.31 6.41
CA LYS A 67 2.96 -7.49 5.88
C LYS A 67 4.48 -7.40 5.97
N LYS A 68 5.04 -6.21 6.21
CA LYS A 68 6.48 -5.93 6.19
C LYS A 68 7.10 -6.30 4.84
N PHE A 69 6.32 -6.10 3.79
CA PHE A 69 6.64 -6.52 2.44
C PHE A 69 6.26 -5.42 1.46
N CYS A 70 7.23 -4.97 0.69
CA CYS A 70 7.08 -4.01 -0.40
C CYS A 70 6.85 -4.74 -1.71
N LEU A 71 5.73 -4.42 -2.38
CA LEU A 71 5.39 -5.02 -3.67
C LEU A 71 6.40 -4.65 -4.76
N ALA A 72 6.91 -3.41 -4.76
CA ALA A 72 7.87 -2.96 -5.78
C ALA A 72 9.20 -3.71 -5.64
N TYR A 73 9.66 -3.90 -4.40
CA TYR A 73 10.85 -4.69 -4.11
C TYR A 73 10.67 -6.15 -4.52
N GLY A 74 9.52 -6.76 -4.22
CA GLY A 74 9.22 -8.14 -4.61
C GLY A 74 9.15 -8.34 -6.14
N LEU A 75 8.62 -7.36 -6.89
CA LEU A 75 8.63 -7.40 -8.36
C LEU A 75 10.04 -7.22 -8.92
N ALA A 76 10.84 -6.32 -8.34
CA ALA A 76 12.20 -6.03 -8.76
C ALA A 76 13.24 -7.09 -8.33
N GLY A 77 12.88 -8.03 -7.45
CA GLY A 77 13.82 -9.00 -6.87
C GLY A 77 14.83 -8.32 -5.95
N THR A 78 14.36 -7.41 -5.11
CA THR A 78 15.17 -6.62 -4.17
C THR A 78 14.55 -6.64 -2.78
N PHE A 79 15.28 -6.13 -1.80
CA PHE A 79 14.81 -5.92 -0.43
C PHE A 79 15.59 -4.78 0.22
N ASN A 80 15.09 -4.22 1.33
CA ASN A 80 15.87 -3.31 2.15
C ASN A 80 15.59 -3.56 3.63
N LEU A 81 16.61 -4.01 4.36
CA LEU A 81 16.55 -4.25 5.81
C LEU A 81 17.37 -3.23 6.62
N GLY A 82 18.18 -2.42 5.94
CA GLY A 82 19.10 -1.47 6.56
C GLY A 82 18.52 -0.08 6.67
N LYS A 83 19.35 0.93 6.36
CA LYS A 83 18.91 2.33 6.31
C LYS A 83 17.95 2.53 5.13
N LEU A 84 17.08 3.53 5.23
CA LEU A 84 16.16 3.88 4.15
C LEU A 84 16.93 4.04 2.82
N GLY A 85 16.47 3.39 1.74
CA GLY A 85 17.15 3.41 0.44
C GLY A 85 18.38 2.49 0.29
N GLN A 86 18.83 1.79 1.33
CA GLN A 86 19.91 0.79 1.25
C GLN A 86 19.42 -0.52 0.64
N ILE A 87 19.10 -0.48 -0.65
CA ILE A 87 18.51 -1.60 -1.38
C ILE A 87 19.55 -2.68 -1.66
N SER A 88 19.19 -3.93 -1.37
CA SER A 88 19.93 -5.15 -1.68
C SER A 88 19.19 -5.99 -2.72
N LYS A 89 19.94 -6.81 -3.47
CA LYS A 89 19.37 -7.76 -4.45
C LYS A 89 19.11 -9.11 -3.81
N VAL A 90 18.01 -9.76 -4.20
CA VAL A 90 17.76 -11.17 -3.86
C VAL A 90 18.78 -12.05 -4.58
N ALA A 91 19.57 -12.80 -3.79
CA ALA A 91 20.69 -13.59 -4.29
C ALA A 91 20.23 -14.83 -5.08
N ASN A 92 19.30 -15.60 -4.51
CA ASN A 92 18.82 -16.84 -5.11
C ASN A 92 17.67 -16.56 -6.08
N PRO A 93 17.77 -16.94 -7.36
CA PRO A 93 16.68 -16.75 -8.32
C PRO A 93 15.38 -17.48 -7.92
N GLU A 94 15.49 -18.58 -7.20
CA GLU A 94 14.38 -19.43 -6.73
C GLU A 94 13.46 -18.72 -5.73
N ASP A 95 13.94 -17.67 -5.06
CA ASP A 95 13.15 -16.89 -4.11
C ASP A 95 12.22 -15.88 -4.80
N LYS A 96 12.58 -15.42 -6.01
CA LYS A 96 11.87 -14.35 -6.74
C LYS A 96 10.41 -14.69 -7.09
N PRO A 97 10.05 -15.94 -7.46
CA PRO A 97 8.66 -16.32 -7.68
C PRO A 97 7.77 -16.12 -6.45
N ALA A 98 8.26 -16.45 -5.24
CA ALA A 98 7.51 -16.26 -4.00
C ALA A 98 7.29 -14.77 -3.72
N ASP A 99 8.32 -13.95 -3.93
CA ASP A 99 8.24 -12.50 -3.81
C ASP A 99 7.25 -11.86 -4.78
N ARG A 100 7.27 -12.28 -6.05
CA ARG A 100 6.34 -11.82 -7.09
C ARG A 100 4.90 -12.19 -6.74
N LYS A 101 4.67 -13.42 -6.27
CA LYS A 101 3.35 -13.87 -5.82
C LYS A 101 2.83 -12.98 -4.69
N THR A 102 3.64 -12.74 -3.67
CA THR A 102 3.25 -11.86 -2.55
C THR A 102 3.04 -10.42 -3.00
N ALA A 103 3.86 -9.89 -3.90
CA ALA A 103 3.69 -8.56 -4.47
C ALA A 103 2.34 -8.40 -5.20
N LEU A 104 1.97 -9.38 -6.03
CA LEU A 104 0.69 -9.38 -6.75
C LEU A 104 -0.50 -9.51 -5.79
N LEU A 105 -0.39 -10.33 -4.74
CA LEU A 105 -1.41 -10.43 -3.70
C LEU A 105 -1.58 -9.11 -2.94
N ILE A 106 -0.50 -8.41 -2.62
CA ILE A 106 -0.56 -7.09 -1.99
C ILE A 106 -1.23 -6.08 -2.90
N LEU A 107 -0.88 -6.07 -4.19
CA LEU A 107 -1.51 -5.18 -5.17
C LEU A 107 -3.02 -5.46 -5.24
N ALA A 108 -3.43 -6.72 -5.35
CA ALA A 108 -4.84 -7.11 -5.38
C ALA A 108 -5.59 -6.68 -4.10
N GLN A 109 -5.00 -6.91 -2.92
CA GLN A 109 -5.60 -6.52 -1.64
C GLN A 109 -5.72 -5.00 -1.50
N ALA A 110 -4.71 -4.23 -1.92
CA ALA A 110 -4.72 -2.78 -1.85
C ALA A 110 -5.77 -2.18 -2.79
N THR A 111 -5.83 -2.69 -4.02
CA THR A 111 -6.84 -2.29 -5.00
C THR A 111 -8.25 -2.64 -4.52
N ALA A 112 -8.46 -3.85 -4.01
CA ALA A 112 -9.76 -4.27 -3.47
C ALA A 112 -10.21 -3.39 -2.29
N LEU A 113 -9.31 -3.06 -1.37
CA LEU A 113 -9.61 -2.17 -0.24
C LEU A 113 -9.97 -0.76 -0.72
N ALA A 114 -9.18 -0.17 -1.61
CA ALA A 114 -9.43 1.16 -2.13
C ALA A 114 -10.74 1.24 -2.92
N LEU A 115 -11.02 0.26 -3.79
CA LEU A 115 -12.29 0.16 -4.52
C LEU A 115 -13.47 -0.05 -3.57
N GLY A 116 -13.34 -0.92 -2.56
CA GLY A 116 -14.40 -1.16 -1.59
C GLY A 116 -14.79 0.09 -0.81
N ILE A 117 -13.80 0.85 -0.32
CA ILE A 117 -14.06 2.11 0.39
C ILE A 117 -14.63 3.18 -0.56
N THR A 118 -14.08 3.31 -1.77
CA THR A 118 -14.59 4.24 -2.78
C THR A 118 -16.04 3.93 -3.14
N GLY A 119 -16.35 2.66 -3.39
CA GLY A 119 -17.69 2.16 -3.69
C GLY A 119 -18.66 2.45 -2.54
N ALA A 120 -18.30 2.09 -1.31
CA ALA A 120 -19.12 2.38 -0.13
C ALA A 120 -19.41 3.89 0.01
N PHE A 121 -18.40 4.74 -0.19
CA PHE A 121 -18.60 6.20 -0.15
C PHE A 121 -19.51 6.69 -1.29
N THR A 122 -19.30 6.22 -2.53
CA THR A 122 -20.16 6.60 -3.67
C THR A 122 -21.62 6.19 -3.47
N LEU A 123 -21.88 5.08 -2.78
CA LEU A 123 -23.24 4.66 -2.44
C LEU A 123 -23.86 5.51 -1.32
N LEU A 124 -23.04 6.13 -0.47
CA LEU A 124 -23.50 7.05 0.58
C LEU A 124 -23.96 8.40 0.00
N LEU A 125 -23.46 8.77 -1.19
CA LEU A 125 -23.87 9.99 -1.91
C LEU A 125 -25.13 9.80 -2.79
N LEU A 126 -25.77 8.63 -2.77
CA LEU A 126 -27.07 8.38 -3.41
C LEU A 126 -28.21 8.92 -2.53
#